data_AF-A0A6L7GJ86-F1
#
_entry.id   AF-A0A6L7GJ86-F1
#
_cell.length_a   1.000
_cell.length_b   1.000
_cell.length_c   1.000
_cell.angle_alpha   90.00
_cell.angle_beta   90.00
_cell.angle_gamma   90.00
#
_symmetry.space_group_name_H-M   'P 1'
#
loop_
_entity.id
_entity.type
_entity.pdbx_description
1 polymer ?
#
loop_
_entity_poly.entity_id
_entity_poly.type
_entity_poly.pdbx_seq_one_letter_code
_entity_poly.pdbx_strand_id
1 'polypeptide(L)' 'MKRTRLSVCRRKARFIAMEDALIVAGRAEYPLRPYRCDRCFHYHLTSRTKGKKVPQFVLEKLRPDKVGADRPGQAPS' A
#
# COMPACT_ATOMS: atom_id res chain seq x y z
N MET A 1 -8.84 -4.46 -25.36
CA MET A 1 -8.90 -4.49 -23.87
C MET A 1 -7.62 -5.16 -23.33
N LYS A 2 -6.69 -4.40 -22.73
CA LYS A 2 -5.33 -4.89 -22.38
C LYS A 2 -5.36 -5.89 -21.22
N ARG A 3 -5.64 -7.16 -21.56
CA ARG A 3 -5.64 -8.33 -20.67
C ARG A 3 -4.21 -8.61 -20.19
N THR A 4 -3.92 -8.39 -18.91
CA THR A 4 -2.60 -8.59 -18.29
C THR A 4 -2.15 -10.05 -18.42
N ARG A 5 -1.17 -10.37 -19.27
CA ARG A 5 -0.72 -11.76 -19.53
C ARG A 5 -0.48 -12.55 -18.22
N LEU A 6 -0.82 -13.84 -18.18
CA LEU A 6 -0.66 -14.69 -16.98
C LEU A 6 0.77 -14.69 -16.46
N SER A 7 1.76 -14.67 -17.36
CA SER A 7 3.18 -14.58 -17.00
C SER A 7 3.51 -13.31 -16.20
N VAL A 8 2.83 -12.18 -16.48
CA VAL A 8 3.00 -10.93 -15.73
C VAL A 8 2.31 -11.01 -14.36
N CYS A 9 1.15 -11.66 -14.29
CA CYS A 9 0.45 -11.91 -13.03
C CYS A 9 1.29 -12.78 -12.07
N ARG A 10 1.93 -13.84 -12.59
CA ARG A 10 2.79 -14.75 -11.79
C ARG A 10 4.09 -14.10 -11.34
N ARG A 11 4.61 -13.12 -12.09
CA ARG A 11 5.82 -12.36 -11.71
C ARG A 11 5.57 -11.29 -10.64
N LYS A 12 4.30 -10.90 -10.41
CA LYS A 12 3.94 -9.89 -9.41
C LYS A 12 3.77 -10.53 -8.03
N ALA A 13 4.12 -9.77 -7.00
CA ALA A 13 3.75 -10.11 -5.63
C ALA A 13 2.23 -10.29 -5.52
N ARG A 14 1.79 -11.41 -4.96
CA ARG A 14 0.39 -11.79 -4.78
C ARG A 14 0.11 -11.96 -3.30
N PHE A 15 -1.00 -11.37 -2.84
CA PHE A 15 -1.44 -11.42 -1.46
C PHE A 15 -2.86 -11.97 -1.40
N ILE A 16 -3.14 -12.81 -0.41
CA ILE A 16 -4.46 -13.40 -0.23
C ILE A 16 -5.39 -12.39 0.46
N ALA A 17 -4.88 -11.69 1.48
CA ALA A 17 -5.58 -10.65 2.20
C ALA A 17 -5.21 -9.24 1.69
N MET A 18 -6.14 -8.30 1.86
CA MET A 18 -5.92 -6.89 1.55
C MET A 18 -4.92 -6.27 2.54
N GLU A 19 -4.96 -6.71 3.80
CA GLU A 19 -4.14 -6.24 4.92
C GLU A 19 -2.66 -6.54 4.66
N ASP A 20 -2.33 -7.76 4.21
CA ASP A 20 -0.96 -8.14 3.84
C ASP A 20 -0.41 -7.23 2.74
N ALA A 21 -1.25 -6.94 1.73
CA ALA A 21 -0.87 -6.06 0.64
C ALA A 21 -0.64 -4.62 1.12
N LEU A 22 -1.44 -4.14 2.09
CA LEU A 22 -1.28 -2.82 2.70
C LEU A 22 0.00 -2.72 3.53
N ILE A 23 0.34 -3.74 4.31
CA ILE A 23 1.58 -3.78 5.09
C ILE A 23 2.80 -3.66 4.16
N VAL A 24 2.82 -4.42 3.06
CA VAL A 24 3.90 -4.36 2.09
C VAL A 24 3.92 -3.02 1.35
N ALA A 25 2.75 -2.48 1.01
CA ALA A 25 2.65 -1.15 0.41
C ALA A 25 3.17 -0.04 1.34
N GLY A 26 2.94 -0.16 2.65
CA GLY A 26 3.43 0.78 3.67
C GLY A 26 4.95 0.69 3.88
N ARG A 27 5.54 -0.51 3.74
CA ARG A 27 7.00 -0.72 3.82
C ARG A 27 7.74 -0.26 2.56
N ALA A 28 7.05 -0.15 1.42
CA ALA A 28 7.67 0.28 0.18
C ALA A 28 8.11 1.75 0.26
N GLU A 29 9.27 2.03 -0.34
CA GLU A 29 9.84 3.37 -0.47
C GLU A 29 9.03 4.26 -1.43
N TYR A 30 8.32 3.63 -2.37
CA TYR A 30 7.48 4.29 -3.36
C TYR A 30 5.99 3.99 -3.13
N PRO A 31 5.09 4.89 -3.56
CA PRO A 31 3.65 4.76 -3.30
C PRO A 31 3.06 3.58 -4.08
N LEU A 32 2.72 2.51 -3.36
CA LEU A 32 2.11 1.30 -3.91
C LEU A 32 0.65 1.20 -3.54
N ARG A 33 -0.22 0.91 -4.50
CA ARG A 33 -1.64 0.66 -4.23
C ARG A 33 -1.99 -0.81 -4.42
N PRO A 34 -2.67 -1.46 -3.45
CA PRO A 34 -3.25 -2.77 -3.66
C PRO A 34 -4.47 -2.69 -4.59
N TYR A 35 -4.59 -3.65 -5.51
CA TYR A 35 -5.76 -3.82 -6.37
C TYR A 35 -6.09 -5.30 -6.51
N ARG A 36 -7.39 -5.63 -6.61
CA ARG A 36 -7.85 -7.00 -6.84
C ARG A 36 -7.67 -7.35 -8.32
N CYS A 37 -7.03 -8.48 -8.58
CA CYS A 37 -6.82 -8.97 -9.92
C CYS A 37 -8.05 -9.72 -10.45
N ASP A 38 -8.57 -9.34 -11.61
CA ASP A 38 -9.71 -10.04 -12.25
C ASP A 38 -9.38 -11.46 -12.77
N ARG A 39 -8.12 -11.91 -12.62
CA ARG A 39 -7.64 -13.21 -13.10
C ARG A 39 -7.42 -14.22 -12.00
N CYS A 40 -6.57 -13.86 -11.04
CA CYS A 40 -6.19 -14.73 -9.94
C CYS A 40 -6.98 -14.43 -8.68
N PHE A 41 -7.84 -13.41 -8.69
CA PHE A 41 -8.67 -12.96 -7.57
C PHE A 41 -7.92 -12.55 -6.30
N HIS A 42 -6.58 -12.61 -6.33
CA HIS A 42 -5.68 -12.12 -5.30
C HIS A 42 -5.43 -10.61 -5.41
N TYR A 43 -4.83 -10.06 -4.35
CA TYR A 43 -4.40 -8.67 -4.28
C TYR A 43 -2.98 -8.52 -4.84
N HIS A 44 -2.81 -7.57 -5.74
CA HIS A 44 -1.51 -7.20 -6.30
C HIS A 44 -1.20 -5.74 -6.03
N LEU A 45 0.09 -5.41 -6.02
CA LEU A 45 0.56 -4.03 -5.88
C LEU A 45 0.77 -3.38 -7.25
N THR A 46 0.40 -2.10 -7.36
CA THR A 46 0.67 -1.26 -8.51
C THR A 46 1.30 0.05 -8.09
N SER A 47 2.42 0.41 -8.75
CA SER A 47 3.07 1.71 -8.64
C SER A 47 2.43 2.78 -9.54
N ARG A 48 1.40 2.41 -10.33
CA ARG A 48 0.65 3.40 -11.14
C ARG A 48 -0.20 4.29 -10.24
N THR A 49 0.43 5.31 -9.70
CA THR A 49 -0.21 6.43 -8.99
C THR A 49 -0.27 7.70 -9.84
N LYS A 50 0.46 7.75 -10.96
CA LYS A 50 0.47 8.89 -11.92
C LYS A 50 -0.95 9.22 -12.38
N GLY A 51 -1.45 10.40 -12.00
CA GLY A 51 -2.77 10.93 -12.38
C GLY A 51 -3.96 10.50 -11.52
N LYS A 52 -3.75 9.79 -10.39
CA LYS A 52 -4.83 9.44 -9.44
C LYS A 52 -4.55 10.05 -8.07
N LYS A 53 -5.62 10.46 -7.36
CA LYS A 53 -5.54 10.99 -5.98
C LYS A 53 -4.58 10.14 -5.16
N VAL A 54 -3.54 10.80 -4.65
CA VAL A 54 -2.52 10.22 -3.77
C VAL A 54 -3.27 9.57 -2.60
N PRO A 55 -3.09 8.25 -2.36
CA PRO A 55 -3.82 7.60 -1.28
C PRO A 55 -3.38 8.16 0.08
N GLN A 56 -4.29 8.19 1.06
CA GLN A 56 -4.09 8.85 2.36
C GLN A 56 -2.80 8.42 3.06
N PHE A 57 -2.42 7.13 3.00
CA PHE A 57 -1.17 6.65 3.61
C PHE A 57 0.11 7.25 2.98
N VAL A 58 0.06 7.68 1.71
CA VAL A 58 1.17 8.39 1.06
C VAL A 58 1.16 9.86 1.46
N LEU A 59 -0.03 10.47 1.59
CA LEU A 59 -0.16 11.83 2.15
C LEU A 59 0.34 11.89 3.59
N GLU A 60 0.08 10.86 4.39
CA GLU A 60 0.58 10.74 5.76
C GLU A 60 2.11 10.60 5.81
N LYS A 61 2.71 9.83 4.88
CA LYS A 61 4.18 9.78 4.73
C LYS A 61 4.79 11.11 4.29
N LEU A 62 4.07 11.92 3.50
CA LEU A 62 4.53 13.23 3.02
C LEU A 62 4.26 14.37 4.03
N ARG A 63 3.63 14.06 5.17
CA ARG A 63 3.48 14.96 6.32
C ARG A 63 4.60 14.70 7.32
N PRO A 64 5.76 15.36 7.24
CA PRO A 64 6.81 15.24 8.25
C PRO A 64 6.36 15.77 9.63
N ASP A 65 5.25 16.51 9.69
CA ASP A 65 4.70 17.20 10.86
C ASP A 65 4.09 16.31 11.97
N LYS A 66 4.16 14.96 11.88
CA LYS A 66 3.66 14.05 12.94
C LYS A 66 4.66 13.02 13.49
N VAL A 67 5.96 13.15 13.22
CA VAL A 67 6.99 12.44 14.00
C VAL A 67 7.39 13.35 15.16
N GLY A 68 6.57 13.40 16.21
CA GLY A 68 6.86 14.24 17.39
C GLY A 68 5.65 14.68 18.18
N ALA A 69 4.82 13.74 18.63
CA ALA A 69 4.00 13.95 19.83
C ALA A 69 4.24 12.76 20.76
N ASP A 70 5.47 12.73 21.30
CA ASP A 70 5.74 12.21 22.62
C ASP A 70 4.63 12.70 23.56
N ARG A 71 3.90 11.76 24.16
CA ARG A 71 2.98 12.06 25.25
C ARG A 71 3.65 11.55 26.52
N PRO A 72 4.31 12.39 27.32
CA PRO A 72 4.79 11.97 28.63
C PRO A 72 3.61 12.03 29.62
N GLY A 73 3.49 11.00 30.47
CA GLY A 73 2.72 11.09 31.72
C GLY A 73 1.50 10.17 31.82
N GLN A 74 1.74 8.88 32.02
CA GLN A 74 0.83 8.04 32.81
C GLN A 74 1.52 7.84 34.17
N ALA A 75 1.17 8.64 35.17
CA ALA A 75 1.57 8.39 36.55
C ALA A 75 0.73 7.21 37.10
N PRO A 76 1.33 6.19 37.74
CA PRO A 76 0.57 5.24 38.54
C PRO A 76 0.19 5.87 39.89
N SER A 77 -0.99 5.52 40.40
CA SER A 77 -1.48 5.84 41.75
C SER A 77 -0.93 4.88 42.78
#